data_AF-A0A966DBP4-F1
#
_entry.id   AF-A0A966DBP4-F1
#
_cell.length_a   1.000
_cell.length_b   1.000
_cell.length_c   1.000
_cell.angle_alpha   90.00
_cell.angle_beta   90.00
_cell.angle_gamma   90.00
#
_symmetry.space_group_name_H-M   'P 1'
#
loop_
_entity.id
_entity.type
_entity.pdbx_description
1 polymer ?
#
loop_
_entity_poly.entity_id
_entity_poly.type
_entity_poly.pdbx_seq_one_letter_code
_entity_poly.pdbx_strand_id
1 'polypeptide(L)' 'LDEKYCDVIVRRYIELTGSTAGVFVQRDGLDYTYEEVASEEATDG' A
#
# COMPACT_ATOMS: atom_id res chain seq x y z
N LEU A 1 11.38 -8.68 3.04
CA LEU A 1 10.38 -8.33 4.07
C LEU A 1 9.29 -9.37 3.93
N ASP A 2 8.86 -10.02 5.01
CA ASP A 2 7.66 -10.88 4.96
C ASP A 2 6.48 -9.99 4.56
N GLU A 3 5.66 -10.43 3.62
CA GLU A 3 4.58 -9.63 3.01
C GLU A 3 3.60 -9.11 4.08
N LYS A 4 3.36 -9.92 5.12
CA LYS A 4 2.55 -9.54 6.29
C LYS A 4 3.11 -8.36 7.10
N TYR A 5 4.42 -8.10 7.05
CA TYR A 5 5.03 -6.95 7.73
C TYR A 5 5.09 -5.71 6.85
N CYS A 6 5.11 -5.85 5.52
CA CYS A 6 4.96 -4.71 4.61
C CYS A 6 3.66 -3.96 4.90
N ASP A 7 2.56 -4.69 5.06
CA ASP A 7 1.26 -4.08 5.22
C ASP A 7 1.13 -3.31 6.56
N VAL A 8 1.72 -3.84 7.64
CA VAL A 8 1.76 -3.16 8.94
C VAL A 8 2.59 -1.88 8.90
N ILE A 9 3.74 -1.89 8.21
CA ILE A 9 4.62 -0.73 8.10
C ILE A 9 3.95 0.38 7.28
N VAL A 10 3.33 0.03 6.14
CA VAL A 10 2.65 0.98 5.27
C VAL A 10 1.43 1.58 5.97
N ARG A 11 0.61 0.75 6.64
CA ARG A 11 -0.54 1.25 7.43
C ARG A 11 -0.09 2.20 8.54
N ARG A 12 0.96 1.87 9.29
CA ARG A 12 1.46 2.74 10.36
C ARG A 12 2.04 4.05 9.83
N TYR A 13 2.68 4.03 8.66
CA TYR A 13 3.16 5.24 8.00
C TYR A 13 2.00 6.16 7.61
N ILE A 14 0.96 5.62 6.97
CA ILE A 14 -0.23 6.39 6.58
C ILE A 14 -0.95 6.97 7.80
N GLU A 15 -1.07 6.21 8.89
CA GLU A 15 -1.61 6.71 10.16
C GLU A 15 -0.79 7.88 10.74
N LEU A 16 0.53 7.87 10.54
CA LEU A 16 1.43 8.91 11.05
C LEU A 16 1.38 10.17 10.18
N THR A 17 1.35 10.02 8.85
CA THR A 17 1.31 11.13 7.90
C THR A 17 -0.10 11.71 7.74
N GLY A 18 -1.13 10.93 8.08
CA GLY A 18 -2.54 11.24 7.83
C GLY A 18 -2.90 11.27 6.35
N SER A 19 -2.02 10.78 5.47
CA SER A 19 -2.23 10.83 4.02
C SER A 19 -1.51 9.69 3.30
N THR A 20 -2.17 9.18 2.27
CA THR A 20 -1.68 8.22 1.28
C THR A 20 -0.91 8.89 0.13
N ALA A 21 -0.89 10.23 0.08
CA ALA A 21 -0.25 10.98 -0.98
C ALA A 21 1.26 10.69 -1.02
N GLY A 22 1.73 10.17 -2.15
CA GLY A 22 3.14 9.80 -2.34
C GLY A 22 3.51 8.38 -1.89
N VAL A 23 2.53 7.57 -1.46
CA VAL A 23 2.75 6.14 -1.18
C VAL A 23 2.48 5.35 -2.45
N PHE A 24 3.51 4.65 -2.93
CA PHE A 24 3.45 3.82 -4.13
C PHE A 24 3.90 2.39 -3.83
N VAL A 25 3.27 1.45 -4.52
CA VAL A 25 3.60 0.03 -4.53
C VAL A 25 4.20 -0.30 -5.88
N GLN A 26 5.41 -0.85 -5.90
CA GLN A 26 6.05 -1.26 -7.14
C GLN A 26 5.81 -2.76 -7.40
N ARG A 27 5.20 -3.08 -8.55
CA ARG A 27 4.99 -4.46 -9.02
C ARG A 27 5.46 -4.55 -10.48
N ASP A 28 6.30 -5.52 -10.79
CA ASP A 28 6.85 -5.73 -12.14
C ASP A 28 7.53 -4.49 -12.79
N GLY A 29 8.08 -3.59 -11.96
CA GLY A 29 8.72 -2.35 -12.41
C GLY A 29 7.75 -1.22 -12.75
N LEU A 30 6.46 -1.40 -12.46
CA LEU A 30 5.42 -0.37 -12.53
C LEU A 30 5.08 0.12 -11.13
N ASP A 31 4.86 1.43 -11.00
CA ASP A 31 4.47 2.06 -9.75
C ASP A 31 2.96 2.27 -9.73
N TYR A 32 2.30 1.76 -8.70
CA TYR A 32 0.87 1.89 -8.44
C TYR A 32 0.67 2.74 -7.20
N THR A 33 -0.36 3.57 -7.17
CA THR A 33 -0.69 4.27 -5.93
C THR A 33 -1.20 3.28 -4.89
N TYR A 34 -0.95 3.60 -3.62
CA TYR A 34 -1.49 2.78 -2.52
C TYR A 34 -3.03 2.66 -2.57
N GLU A 35 -3.72 3.70 -3.03
CA GLU A 35 -5.19 3.71 -3.14
C GLU A 35 -5.70 2.72 -4.19
N GLU A 36 -5.06 2.64 -5.35
CA GLU A 36 -5.40 1.67 -6.40
C GLU A 36 -5.26 0.25 -5.87
N VAL A 37 -4.11 -0.08 -5.28
CA VAL A 37 -3.85 -1.43 -4.75
C VAL A 37 -4.79 -1.75 -3.57
N ALA A 38 -4.99 -0.82 -2.63
CA ALA A 38 -5.89 -1.04 -1.50
C ALA A 38 -7.35 -1.24 -1.92
N SER A 39 -7.77 -0.67 -3.06
CA SER A 39 -9.11 -0.85 -3.60
C SER A 39 -9.31 -2.20 -4.32
N GLU A 40 -8.27 -2.72 -4.99
CA GLU A 40 -8.31 -4.00 -5.72
C GLU A 40 -8.31 -5.21 -4.77
N GLU A 41 -7.57 -5.14 -3.67
CA GLU A 41 -7.52 -6.19 -2.63
C GLU A 41 -8.89 -6.41 -1.95
N ALA A 42 -9.82 -5.44 -2.04
CA ALA A 42 -11.18 -5.57 -1.50
C ALA A 42 -12.15 -6.33 -2.44
N THR A 43 -11.75 -6.57 -3.69
CA THR A 43 -12.59 -7.23 -4.73
C THR A 43 -12.24 -8.68 -5.02
N ASP A 44 -11.14 -9.20 -4.48
CA ASP A 44 -10.72 -10.62 -4.63
C ASP A 44 -10.91 -11.46 -3.34
N GLY A 45 -11.78 -10.99 -2.44
CA GLY A 45 -12.13 -11.66 -1.17
C GLY A 45 -13.42 -12.47 -1.22
#